data_AF-A0A0C2FE29-F1
#
_entry.id   AF-A0A0C2FE29-F1
#
_cell.length_a   1.000
_cell.length_b   1.000
_cell.length_c   1.000
_cell.angle_alpha   90.00
_cell.angle_beta   90.00
_cell.angle_gamma   90.00
#
_symmetry.space_group_name_H-M   'P 1'
#
loop_
_entity.id
_entity.type
_entity.pdbx_description
1 polymer ?
#
loop_
_entity_poly.entity_id
_entity_poly.type
_entity_poly.pdbx_seq_one_letter_code
_entity_poly.pdbx_strand_id
1 'polypeptide(L)'
;MAPNVGLQQRKYVQRRLSAMEMIALRWMVGVTQLDRICNDDIRNRFGVGAISDKLRKSRLQWYGHVLHAEAGTVRKIGVELEVPGKRPKDRPKQRWLDTLHADLKLESTRTKRAAGLNGVNGPPKRTPLPDGTNAEEEEGE
;
A
#
# COMPACT_ATOMS: atom_id res chain seq x y z
N MET A 1 22.69 -11.55 13.72
CA MET A 1 21.42 -10.77 13.66
C MET A 1 20.26 -11.76 13.66
N ALA A 2 19.53 -11.94 14.76
CA ALA A 2 18.40 -12.87 14.81
C ALA A 2 17.17 -12.24 14.13
N PRO A 3 16.47 -12.97 13.23
CA PRO A 3 15.31 -12.42 12.57
C PRO A 3 14.11 -12.33 13.53
N ASN A 4 13.26 -11.34 13.27
CA ASN A 4 12.10 -10.98 14.05
C ASN A 4 10.98 -12.04 13.93
N VAL A 5 10.92 -12.98 14.88
CA VAL A 5 10.13 -14.24 14.83
C VAL A 5 8.63 -14.04 14.55
N GLY A 6 7.98 -13.03 15.12
CA GLY A 6 6.53 -12.82 14.92
C GLY A 6 6.18 -12.18 13.57
N LEU A 7 7.12 -11.43 13.01
CA LEU A 7 7.06 -10.88 11.66
C LEU A 7 7.25 -12.01 10.64
N GLN A 8 8.13 -12.96 10.95
CA GLN A 8 8.26 -14.20 10.19
C GLN A 8 6.96 -14.99 10.23
N GLN A 9 6.29 -15.13 11.38
CA GLN A 9 5.06 -15.92 11.48
C GLN A 9 3.93 -15.39 10.60
N ARG A 10 3.63 -14.08 10.62
CA ARG A 10 2.54 -13.51 9.80
C ARG A 10 2.84 -13.57 8.31
N LYS A 11 4.07 -13.22 7.92
CA LYS A 11 4.53 -13.32 6.52
C LYS A 11 4.56 -14.77 6.04
N TYR A 12 4.90 -15.71 6.93
CA TYR A 12 4.89 -17.14 6.66
C TYR A 12 3.46 -17.64 6.42
N VAL A 13 2.52 -17.31 7.30
CA VAL A 13 1.09 -17.67 7.12
C VAL A 13 0.56 -17.10 5.81
N GLN A 14 0.81 -15.82 5.51
CA GLN A 14 0.40 -15.20 4.25
C GLN A 14 0.99 -15.90 3.02
N ARG A 15 2.28 -16.27 3.06
CA ARG A 15 2.93 -17.03 1.99
C ARG A 15 2.31 -18.41 1.82
N ARG A 16 2.04 -19.12 2.93
CA ARG A 16 1.39 -20.42 2.89
C ARG A 16 -0.02 -20.36 2.31
N LEU A 17 -0.81 -19.37 2.71
CA LEU A 17 -2.13 -19.15 2.14
C LEU A 17 -2.05 -18.85 0.64
N SER A 18 -1.06 -18.06 0.21
CA SER A 18 -0.84 -17.76 -1.21
C SER A 18 -0.43 -19.02 -2.00
N ALA A 19 0.37 -19.90 -1.40
CA ALA A 19 0.74 -21.17 -2.01
C ALA A 19 -0.47 -22.12 -2.11
N MET A 20 -1.26 -22.26 -1.04
CA MET A 20 -2.47 -23.08 -1.04
C MET A 20 -3.48 -22.59 -2.07
N GLU A 21 -3.69 -21.26 -2.18
CA GLU A 21 -4.51 -20.65 -3.23
C GLU A 21 -4.03 -21.10 -4.62
N MET A 22 -2.74 -20.95 -4.90
CA MET A 22 -2.22 -21.31 -6.22
C MET A 22 -2.25 -22.79 -6.52
N ILE A 23 -2.06 -23.66 -5.52
CA ILE A 23 -2.21 -25.11 -5.68
C ILE A 23 -3.66 -25.44 -6.05
N ALA A 24 -4.63 -24.89 -5.33
CA ALA A 24 -6.05 -25.12 -5.61
C ALA A 24 -6.45 -24.60 -7.00
N LEU A 25 -6.06 -23.37 -7.35
CA LEU A 25 -6.39 -22.78 -8.66
C LEU A 25 -5.75 -23.58 -9.82
N ARG A 26 -4.49 -24.01 -9.68
CA ARG A 26 -3.81 -24.82 -10.70
C ARG A 26 -4.46 -26.18 -10.87
N TRP A 27 -4.80 -26.82 -9.76
CA TRP A 27 -5.47 -28.12 -9.77
C TRP A 27 -6.84 -28.06 -10.47
N MET A 28 -7.64 -27.03 -10.22
CA MET A 28 -8.95 -26.85 -10.86
C MET A 28 -8.89 -26.64 -12.38
N VAL A 29 -7.84 -26.00 -12.91
CA VAL A 29 -7.66 -25.81 -14.37
C VAL A 29 -6.90 -26.97 -15.01
N GLY A 30 -6.33 -27.88 -14.21
CA GLY A 30 -5.43 -28.93 -14.72
C GLY A 30 -4.09 -28.40 -15.24
N VAL A 31 -3.63 -27.24 -14.73
CA VAL A 31 -2.38 -26.61 -15.17
C VAL A 31 -1.23 -27.09 -14.30
N THR A 32 -0.19 -27.59 -14.96
CA THR A 32 1.05 -28.06 -14.33
C THR A 32 2.11 -26.96 -14.31
N GLN A 33 3.28 -27.27 -13.75
CA GLN A 33 4.42 -26.36 -13.79
C GLN A 33 5.05 -26.27 -15.19
N LEU A 34 4.85 -27.29 -16.05
CA LEU A 34 5.43 -27.33 -17.41
C LEU A 34 4.78 -26.32 -18.35
N ASP A 35 3.53 -25.93 -18.08
CA ASP A 35 2.78 -24.98 -18.90
C ASP A 35 3.32 -23.55 -18.78
N ARG A 36 4.18 -23.27 -17.78
CA ARG A 36 4.82 -21.96 -17.53
C ARG A 36 3.86 -20.77 -17.47
N ILE A 37 2.57 -21.00 -17.19
CA ILE A 37 1.56 -19.96 -17.06
C ILE A 37 1.79 -19.17 -15.76
N CYS A 38 1.79 -17.84 -15.86
CA CYS A 38 1.97 -16.96 -14.71
C CYS A 38 0.81 -17.10 -13.71
N ASN A 39 1.12 -16.94 -12.42
CA ASN A 39 0.12 -17.02 -11.36
C ASN A 39 -1.00 -15.98 -11.52
N ASP A 40 -0.65 -14.79 -12.02
CA ASP A 40 -1.62 -13.71 -12.23
C ASP A 40 -2.55 -14.01 -13.41
N ASP A 41 -2.09 -14.69 -14.46
CA ASP A 41 -2.95 -15.15 -15.55
C ASP A 41 -3.96 -16.20 -15.08
N ILE A 42 -3.52 -17.15 -14.24
CA ILE A 42 -4.41 -18.16 -13.65
C ILE A 42 -5.48 -17.46 -12.80
N ARG A 43 -5.08 -16.50 -11.96
CA ARG A 43 -6.00 -15.69 -11.16
C ARG A 43 -6.99 -14.91 -12.01
N ASN A 44 -6.53 -14.29 -13.10
CA ASN A 44 -7.36 -13.52 -14.02
C ASN A 44 -8.40 -14.40 -14.72
N ARG A 45 -8.05 -15.64 -15.09
CA ARG A 45 -9.02 -16.60 -15.67
C ARG A 45 -10.19 -16.90 -14.73
N PHE A 46 -9.95 -16.91 -13.42
CA PHE A 46 -11.01 -17.08 -12.42
C PHE A 46 -11.64 -15.75 -11.94
N GLY A 47 -11.11 -14.60 -12.37
CA GLY A 47 -11.52 -13.29 -11.85
C GLY A 47 -11.20 -13.09 -10.37
N VAL A 48 -10.19 -13.78 -9.83
CA VAL A 48 -9.84 -13.74 -8.40
C VAL A 48 -8.57 -12.93 -8.18
N GLY A 49 -8.63 -11.91 -7.32
CA GLY A 49 -7.42 -11.20 -6.86
C GLY A 49 -6.62 -12.02 -5.83
N ALA A 50 -5.31 -11.75 -5.72
CA ALA A 50 -4.42 -12.46 -4.80
C ALA A 50 -4.93 -12.48 -3.35
N ILE A 51 -4.80 -13.62 -2.65
CA ILE A 51 -5.24 -13.75 -1.26
C ILE A 51 -4.59 -12.73 -0.31
N SER A 52 -3.37 -12.29 -0.61
CA SER A 52 -2.70 -11.20 0.11
C SER A 52 -3.53 -9.92 0.12
N ASP A 53 -4.21 -9.64 -0.98
CA ASP A 53 -4.99 -8.42 -1.18
C ASP A 53 -6.28 -8.51 -0.38
N LYS A 54 -6.91 -9.71 -0.34
CA LYS A 54 -8.05 -9.99 0.54
C LYS A 54 -7.67 -9.80 2.01
N LEU A 55 -6.54 -10.37 2.44
CA LEU A 55 -6.04 -10.22 3.81
C LEU A 55 -5.81 -8.75 4.16
N ARG A 56 -5.18 -7.98 3.26
CA ARG A 56 -4.98 -6.52 3.46
C ARG A 56 -6.31 -5.79 3.57
N LYS A 57 -7.24 -6.04 2.64
CA LYS A 57 -8.57 -5.42 2.63
C LYS A 57 -9.31 -5.69 3.94
N SER A 58 -9.31 -6.93 4.45
CA SER A 58 -9.92 -7.26 5.73
C SER A 58 -9.26 -6.54 6.91
N ARG A 59 -7.93 -6.39 6.92
CA ARG A 59 -7.23 -5.61 7.97
C ARG A 59 -7.64 -4.14 7.94
N LEU A 60 -7.73 -3.54 6.76
CA LEU A 60 -8.11 -2.14 6.58
C LEU A 60 -9.60 -1.91 6.90
N GLN A 61 -10.49 -2.82 6.51
CA GLN A 61 -11.90 -2.79 6.89
C GLN A 61 -12.07 -2.88 8.41
N TRP A 62 -11.33 -3.78 9.05
CA TRP A 62 -11.29 -3.84 10.51
C TRP A 62 -10.80 -2.50 11.07
N TYR A 63 -9.72 -1.92 10.55
CA TYR A 63 -9.26 -0.63 11.04
C TYR A 63 -10.30 0.49 10.85
N GLY A 64 -10.97 0.55 9.70
CA GLY A 64 -12.09 1.46 9.47
C GLY A 64 -13.19 1.30 10.52
N HIS A 65 -13.56 0.06 10.86
CA HIS A 65 -14.53 -0.19 11.93
C HIS A 65 -14.02 0.22 13.33
N VAL A 66 -12.71 0.15 13.62
CA VAL A 66 -12.15 0.74 14.86
C VAL A 66 -12.40 2.24 14.87
N LEU A 67 -12.09 2.94 13.77
CA LEU A 67 -12.15 4.39 13.69
C LEU A 67 -13.57 4.93 13.91
N HIS A 68 -14.57 4.23 13.38
CA HIS A 68 -15.99 4.58 13.55
C HIS A 68 -16.59 4.15 14.89
N ALA A 69 -15.84 3.43 15.75
CA ALA A 69 -16.35 3.05 17.07
C ALA A 69 -16.41 4.27 18.01
N GLU A 70 -17.36 4.23 18.94
CA GLU A 70 -17.55 5.27 19.97
C GLU A 70 -16.30 5.43 20.85
N ALA A 71 -16.04 6.66 21.28
CA ALA A 71 -14.95 6.95 22.20
C ALA A 71 -15.16 6.16 23.51
N GLY A 72 -14.11 5.47 23.98
CA GLY A 72 -14.19 4.62 25.16
C GLY A 72 -14.47 3.13 24.88
N THR A 73 -14.74 2.73 23.64
CA THR A 73 -14.79 1.31 23.28
C THR A 73 -13.40 0.67 23.44
N VAL A 74 -13.32 -0.51 24.06
CA VAL A 74 -12.04 -1.25 24.30
C VAL A 74 -11.16 -1.33 23.05
N ARG A 75 -11.78 -1.52 21.88
CA ARG A 75 -11.10 -1.58 20.59
C ARG A 75 -10.42 -0.28 20.20
N LYS A 76 -11.06 0.87 20.47
CA LYS A 76 -10.54 2.20 20.16
C LYS A 76 -9.45 2.60 21.15
N ILE A 77 -9.72 2.39 22.44
CA ILE A 77 -8.73 2.56 23.51
C ILE A 77 -7.47 1.73 23.22
N GLY A 78 -7.61 0.45 22.88
CA GLY A 78 -6.46 -0.43 22.63
C GLY A 78 -5.63 -0.06 21.40
N VAL A 79 -6.20 0.67 20.44
CA VAL A 79 -5.48 1.18 19.26
C VAL A 79 -4.76 2.49 19.58
N GLU A 80 -5.37 3.36 20.37
CA GLU A 80 -4.82 4.65 20.79
C GLU A 80 -3.80 4.53 21.94
N LEU A 81 -3.85 3.43 22.70
CA LEU A 81 -2.97 3.20 23.84
C LEU A 81 -1.50 3.10 23.42
N GLU A 82 -0.72 4.08 23.84
CA GLU A 82 0.74 4.02 23.81
C GLU A 82 1.27 3.58 25.17
N VAL A 83 1.97 2.43 25.19
CA VAL A 83 2.61 1.94 26.41
C VAL A 83 4.03 2.51 26.46
N PRO A 84 4.36 3.37 27.43
CA PRO A 84 5.71 3.91 27.57
C PRO A 84 6.69 2.81 27.92
N GLY A 85 7.90 2.87 27.35
CA GLY A 85 8.99 1.95 27.64
C GLY A 85 9.66 1.31 26.42
N LYS A 86 10.89 0.82 26.60
CA LYS A 86 11.63 0.09 25.57
C LYS A 86 11.18 -1.37 25.55
N ARG A 87 10.82 -1.87 24.37
CA ARG A 87 10.38 -3.26 24.20
C ARG A 87 11.58 -4.22 24.38
N PRO A 88 11.40 -5.34 25.10
CA PRO A 88 12.47 -6.33 25.26
C PRO A 88 12.87 -6.95 23.91
N LYS A 89 14.15 -7.31 23.80
CA LYS A 89 14.84 -7.69 22.55
C LYS A 89 14.23 -8.92 21.85
N ASP A 90 13.62 -9.82 22.60
CA ASP A 90 13.12 -11.11 22.09
C ASP A 90 11.71 -11.02 21.48
N ARG A 91 10.98 -9.93 21.73
CA ARG A 91 9.64 -9.74 21.16
C ARG A 91 9.76 -9.26 19.71
N PRO A 92 8.82 -9.67 18.84
CA PRO A 92 8.73 -9.14 17.50
C PRO A 92 8.65 -7.61 17.52
N LYS A 93 9.55 -6.94 16.78
CA LYS A 93 9.64 -5.47 16.73
C LYS A 93 8.50 -4.80 15.95
N GLN A 94 7.83 -5.53 15.05
CA GLN A 94 6.78 -4.93 14.22
C GLN A 94 5.45 -4.95 14.96
N ARG A 95 4.88 -3.76 15.16
CA ARG A 95 3.54 -3.57 15.70
C ARG A 95 2.49 -3.92 14.65
N TRP A 96 1.28 -4.18 15.13
CA TRP A 96 0.11 -4.23 14.26
C TRP A 96 -0.06 -2.92 13.48
N LEU A 97 0.07 -1.77 14.15
CA LEU A 97 0.02 -0.44 13.54
C LEU A 97 1.04 -0.25 12.41
N ASP A 98 2.28 -0.72 12.58
CA ASP A 98 3.30 -0.65 11.52
C ASP A 98 2.86 -1.40 10.25
N THR A 99 2.14 -2.52 10.43
CA THR A 99 1.58 -3.29 9.32
C THR A 99 0.45 -2.52 8.64
N LEU A 100 -0.44 -1.88 9.43
CA LEU A 100 -1.50 -1.03 8.90
C LEU A 100 -0.94 0.17 8.14
N HIS A 101 0.09 0.84 8.64
CA HIS A 101 0.77 1.93 7.93
C HIS A 101 1.32 1.48 6.58
N ALA A 102 1.94 0.29 6.53
CA ALA A 102 2.42 -0.28 5.27
C ALA A 102 1.26 -0.57 4.29
N ASP A 103 0.14 -1.11 4.79
CA ASP A 103 -1.04 -1.39 3.97
C ASP A 103 -1.69 -0.10 3.44
N LEU A 104 -1.89 0.91 4.29
CA LEU A 104 -2.41 2.22 3.91
C LEU A 104 -1.51 2.91 2.88
N LYS A 105 -0.19 2.84 3.07
CA LYS A 105 0.77 3.38 2.10
C LYS A 105 0.62 2.69 0.75
N LEU A 106 0.53 1.36 0.74
CA LEU A 106 0.36 0.59 -0.49
C LEU A 106 -0.95 0.93 -1.20
N GLU A 107 -2.07 0.98 -0.49
CA GLU A 107 -3.35 1.35 -1.09
C GLU A 107 -3.30 2.80 -1.62
N SER A 108 -2.71 3.74 -0.88
CA SER A 108 -2.53 5.12 -1.38
C SER A 108 -1.72 5.16 -2.68
N THR A 109 -0.69 4.32 -2.84
CA THR A 109 0.08 4.25 -4.09
C THR A 109 -0.70 3.59 -5.22
N ARG A 110 -1.58 2.61 -4.92
CA ARG A 110 -2.47 1.99 -5.91
C ARG A 110 -3.51 2.99 -6.40
N THR A 111 -4.14 3.73 -5.50
CA THR A 111 -5.11 4.76 -5.85
C THR A 111 -4.47 5.87 -6.68
N LYS A 112 -3.28 6.37 -6.29
CA LYS A 112 -2.55 7.38 -7.07
C LYS A 112 -2.19 6.89 -8.48
N ARG A 113 -1.76 5.62 -8.61
CA ARG A 113 -1.52 4.98 -9.90
C ARG A 113 -2.78 4.91 -10.75
N ALA A 114 -3.89 4.47 -10.17
CA ALA A 114 -5.18 4.37 -10.87
C ALA A 114 -5.72 5.75 -11.30
N ALA A 115 -5.45 6.79 -10.51
CA ALA A 115 -5.82 8.17 -10.80
C ALA A 115 -4.84 8.90 -11.75
N GLY A 116 -3.77 8.23 -12.23
CA GLY A 116 -2.79 8.84 -13.12
C GLY A 116 -1.89 9.92 -12.49
N LEU A 117 -1.88 10.06 -11.16
CA LEU A 117 -1.21 11.15 -10.44
C LEU A 117 0.30 10.94 -10.21
N ASN A 118 0.94 10.03 -10.94
CA ASN A 118 2.37 9.77 -10.80
C ASN A 118 3.19 10.72 -11.68
N GLY A 119 3.33 11.97 -11.25
CA GLY A 119 4.23 12.93 -11.91
C GLY A 119 3.78 14.37 -11.80
N VAL A 120 3.91 14.98 -10.62
CA VAL A 120 4.00 16.45 -10.55
C VAL A 120 5.50 16.79 -10.58
N ASN A 121 6.07 16.84 -11.78
CA ASN A 121 7.24 17.70 -11.99
C ASN A 121 6.70 19.12 -11.90
N GLY A 122 7.21 19.91 -10.95
CA GLY A 122 6.83 21.31 -10.79
C GLY A 122 6.97 22.08 -12.11
N PRO A 123 6.15 23.12 -12.34
CA PRO A 123 6.16 23.84 -13.60
C PRO A 123 7.57 24.40 -13.87
N PRO A 124 8.08 24.30 -15.11
CA PRO A 124 9.40 24.85 -15.43
C PRO A 124 9.41 26.35 -15.15
N LYS A 125 10.44 26.82 -14.44
CA LYS A 125 10.67 28.26 -14.21
C LYS A 125 10.67 28.96 -15.56
N ARG A 126 9.68 29.82 -15.80
CA ARG A 126 9.66 30.68 -16.99
C ARG A 126 10.85 31.63 -16.87
N THR A 127 11.83 31.50 -17.75
CA THR A 127 12.81 32.55 -18.01
C THR A 127 12.07 33.76 -18.58
N PRO A 128 12.25 34.98 -18.04
CA PRO A 128 11.65 36.17 -18.63
C PRO A 128 12.23 36.38 -20.04
N LEU A 129 11.36 36.59 -21.03
CA LEU A 129 11.77 37.06 -22.36
C LEU A 129 12.23 38.53 -22.25
N PRO A 130 13.19 38.97 -23.07
CA PRO A 130 13.70 40.33 -23.03
C PRO A 130 12.62 41.28 -23.56
N ASP A 131 12.37 42.34 -22.78
CA ASP A 131 11.45 43.42 -23.12
C ASP A 131 12.01 44.22 -24.29
N GLY A 132 11.27 44.22 -25.39
CA GLY A 132 11.68 44.78 -26.67
C GLY A 132 10.65 45.78 -27.16
N THR A 133 11.00 47.06 -26.97
CA THR A 133 10.68 48.19 -27.86
C THR A 133 9.25 48.74 -27.78
N ASN A 134 9.12 50.04 -27.47
CA ASN A 134 8.78 51.05 -28.48
C ASN A 134 9.14 52.47 -27.99
N ALA A 135 9.88 53.16 -28.86
CA ALA A 135 10.08 54.59 -28.85
C ALA A 135 8.86 55.24 -29.52
N GLU A 136 8.19 56.18 -28.86
CA GLU A 136 7.38 57.23 -29.47
C GLU A 136 7.31 58.41 -28.49
N GLU A 137 8.16 59.42 -28.67
CA GLU A 137 7.86 60.80 -28.25
C GLU A 137 8.44 61.72 -29.33
N GLU A 138 7.58 62.13 -30.26
CA GLU A 138 7.74 63.28 -31.15
C GLU A 138 6.58 64.25 -30.85
N GLU A 139 6.92 65.54 -30.93
CA GLU A 139 6.10 66.77 -30.87
C GLU A 139 5.62 67.25 -29.48
N GLY A 140 5.83 68.52 -29.06
CA GLY A 140 6.40 69.68 -29.74
C GLY A 140 6.37 70.95 -28.86
N GLU A 141 6.81 72.05 -29.50
CA GLU A 141 7.00 73.46 -29.07
C GLU A 141 8.34 73.85 -28.40
#